data_AF-A0A938W5J3-F1
#
_entry.id   AF-A0A938W5J3-F1
#
_cell.length_a   1.000
_cell.length_b   1.000
_cell.length_c   1.000
_cell.angle_alpha   90.00
_cell.angle_beta   90.00
_cell.angle_gamma   90.00
#
_symmetry.space_group_name_H-M   'P 1'
#
loop_
_entity.id
_entity.type
_entity.pdbx_description
1 polymer ?
#
loop_
_entity_poly.entity_id
_entity_poly.type
_entity_poly.pdbx_seq_one_letter_code
_entity_poly.pdbx_strand_id
1 'polypeptide(L)'
;MNSRERMLTALNNGRPDHLPCQVHGWMTYYLNHYLGGMDWWQAYEKFDMDFAIYVSPKYIYSDHDLAQWRRERVELAADADGNHRWEETIHTPGGALHHAGAWNEITAWEVEDLIKTPDDFRLWEKYCPVPIAADFTPIQEVKDRLGDRGIIRSHPFSPGQGSP
;
A
#
# COMPACT_ATOMS: atom_id res chain seq x y z
N MET A 1 28.30 -6.89 -10.00
CA MET A 1 27.10 -7.61 -9.51
C MET A 1 25.92 -7.12 -10.33
N ASN A 2 24.91 -7.95 -10.59
CA ASN A 2 23.62 -7.44 -11.03
C ASN A 2 22.89 -6.77 -9.86
N SER A 3 21.82 -6.03 -10.15
CA SER A 3 21.03 -5.30 -9.14
C SER A 3 20.53 -6.23 -8.04
N ARG A 4 20.02 -7.41 -8.39
CA ARG A 4 19.55 -8.40 -7.39
C ARG A 4 20.66 -8.87 -6.46
N GLU A 5 21.80 -9.28 -7.00
CA GLU A 5 22.99 -9.70 -6.23
C GLU A 5 23.46 -8.59 -5.30
N ARG A 6 23.52 -7.35 -5.80
CA ARG A 6 23.94 -6.16 -5.03
C ARG A 6 23.02 -5.92 -3.84
N MET A 7 21.72 -5.85 -4.09
CA MET A 7 20.73 -5.60 -3.04
C MET A 7 20.69 -6.73 -2.01
N LEU A 8 20.72 -8.00 -2.44
CA LEU A 8 20.74 -9.14 -1.53
C LEU A 8 22.04 -9.22 -0.73
N THR A 9 23.18 -8.83 -1.31
CA THR A 9 24.45 -8.74 -0.58
C THR A 9 24.36 -7.68 0.52
N ALA A 10 23.82 -6.49 0.21
CA ALA A 10 23.62 -5.43 1.18
C ALA A 10 22.66 -5.85 2.32
N LEU A 11 21.52 -6.47 1.99
CA LEU A 11 20.53 -6.95 2.97
C LEU A 11 21.08 -8.02 3.90
N ASN A 12 22.06 -8.81 3.46
CA ASN A 12 22.76 -9.80 4.28
C ASN A 12 23.98 -9.22 5.02
N ASN A 13 24.09 -7.90 5.17
CA ASN A 13 25.22 -7.20 5.79
C ASN A 13 26.58 -7.52 5.14
N GLY A 14 26.58 -7.89 3.86
CA GLY A 14 27.79 -8.10 3.06
C GLY A 14 28.34 -6.79 2.49
N ARG A 15 29.39 -6.92 1.65
CA ARG A 15 29.99 -5.80 0.92
C ARG A 15 29.64 -5.89 -0.57
N PRO A 16 28.60 -5.19 -1.05
CA PRO A 16 28.30 -5.12 -2.48
C PRO A 16 29.41 -4.38 -3.25
N ASP A 17 29.36 -4.45 -4.58
CA ASP A 17 30.28 -3.72 -5.47
C ASP A 17 30.13 -2.19 -5.36
N HIS A 18 28.94 -1.69 -5.03
CA HIS A 18 28.68 -0.33 -4.57
C HIS A 18 27.38 -0.25 -3.75
N LEU A 19 27.08 0.92 -3.15
CA LEU A 19 25.87 1.14 -2.39
C LEU A 19 24.63 1.03 -3.30
N PRO A 20 23.68 0.11 -3.05
CA PRO A 20 22.47 0.02 -3.87
C PRO A 20 21.65 1.31 -3.81
N CYS A 21 21.08 1.72 -4.94
CA CYS A 21 20.28 2.94 -5.07
C CYS A 21 18.88 2.62 -5.59
N GLN A 22 17.85 2.99 -4.82
CA GLN A 22 16.44 2.77 -5.16
C GLN A 22 15.55 3.90 -4.63
N VAL A 23 14.31 3.97 -5.12
CA VAL A 23 13.28 4.90 -4.64
C VAL A 23 12.20 4.14 -3.88
N HIS A 24 11.81 4.65 -2.71
CA HIS A 24 10.79 4.05 -1.84
C HIS A 24 9.38 4.17 -2.44
N GLY A 25 9.12 3.39 -3.50
CA GLY A 25 7.90 3.48 -4.29
C GLY A 25 7.89 4.74 -5.15
N TRP A 26 7.89 4.57 -6.48
CA TRP A 26 7.73 5.71 -7.37
C TRP A 26 6.32 6.29 -7.25
N MET A 27 6.21 7.53 -6.78
CA MET A 27 4.93 8.23 -6.67
C MET A 27 4.36 8.54 -8.05
N THR A 28 3.11 8.15 -8.29
CA THR A 28 2.39 8.39 -9.55
C THR A 28 2.38 9.88 -9.93
N TYR A 29 2.19 10.77 -8.96
CA TYR A 29 2.31 12.22 -9.16
C TYR A 29 3.65 12.60 -9.81
N TYR A 30 4.76 12.14 -9.23
CA TYR A 30 6.09 12.49 -9.73
C TYR A 30 6.34 11.94 -11.14
N LEU A 31 5.93 10.69 -11.38
CA LEU A 31 6.03 10.05 -12.69
C LEU A 31 5.28 10.84 -13.77
N ASN A 32 4.04 11.24 -13.47
CA ASN A 32 3.18 11.96 -14.41
C ASN A 32 3.67 13.38 -14.69
N HIS A 33 4.01 14.14 -13.64
CA HIS A 33 4.31 15.57 -13.76
C HIS A 33 5.76 15.88 -14.11
N TYR A 34 6.72 15.01 -13.77
CA TYR A 34 8.15 15.28 -13.97
C TYR A 34 8.86 14.26 -14.86
N LEU A 35 8.30 13.07 -15.06
CA LEU A 35 8.89 12.03 -15.91
C LEU A 35 8.05 11.70 -17.15
N GLY A 36 7.05 12.53 -17.46
CA GLY A 36 6.25 12.40 -18.68
C GLY A 36 5.35 11.18 -18.70
N GLY A 37 4.87 10.74 -17.52
CA GLY A 37 3.98 9.58 -17.39
C GLY A 37 4.66 8.23 -17.53
N MET A 38 5.97 8.15 -17.27
CA MET A 38 6.69 6.88 -17.22
C MET A 38 6.09 5.93 -16.17
N ASP A 39 6.08 4.64 -16.46
CA ASP A 39 5.85 3.63 -15.43
C ASP A 39 7.12 3.43 -14.57
N TRP A 40 6.99 2.63 -13.52
CA TRP A 40 8.10 2.36 -12.58
C TRP A 40 9.31 1.73 -13.27
N TRP A 41 9.07 0.84 -14.24
CA TRP A 41 10.13 0.14 -14.95
C TRP A 41 10.93 1.11 -15.80
N GLN A 42 10.24 1.95 -16.56
CA GLN A 42 10.84 3.01 -17.37
C GLN A 42 11.60 4.01 -16.52
N ALA A 43 11.09 4.38 -15.33
CA ALA A 43 11.80 5.26 -14.41
C ALA A 43 13.11 4.61 -13.90
N TYR A 44 13.06 3.36 -13.45
CA TYR A 44 14.26 2.62 -13.03
C TYR A 44 15.28 2.48 -14.17
N GLU A 45 14.84 2.20 -15.40
CA GLU A 45 15.70 2.12 -16.59
C GLU A 45 16.32 3.47 -16.95
N LYS A 46 15.54 4.57 -16.88
CA LYS A 46 16.01 5.92 -17.20
C LYS A 46 17.15 6.37 -16.29
N PHE A 47 17.10 6.02 -15.01
CA PHE A 47 18.07 6.46 -14.01
C PHE A 47 19.17 5.45 -13.70
N ASP A 48 19.14 4.27 -14.33
CA ASP A 48 20.09 3.17 -14.07
C ASP A 48 20.21 2.82 -12.58
N MET A 49 19.05 2.68 -11.93
CA MET A 49 18.92 2.38 -10.49
C MET A 49 18.65 0.89 -10.24
N ASP A 50 18.89 0.43 -9.01
CA ASP A 50 18.56 -0.93 -8.58
C ASP A 50 17.05 -1.08 -8.38
N PHE A 51 16.44 -2.04 -9.08
CA PHE A 51 14.99 -2.18 -9.09
C PHE A 51 14.48 -2.71 -7.74
N ALA A 52 13.73 -1.89 -7.02
CA ALA A 52 12.86 -2.30 -5.93
C ALA A 52 11.40 -2.12 -6.37
N ILE A 53 10.77 -3.19 -6.86
CA ILE A 53 9.39 -3.13 -7.37
C ILE A 53 8.40 -3.48 -6.26
N TYR A 54 7.48 -2.56 -5.99
CA TYR A 54 6.51 -2.70 -4.91
C TYR A 54 5.29 -3.49 -5.35
N VAL A 55 5.09 -4.67 -4.78
CA VAL A 55 3.91 -5.50 -5.06
C VAL A 55 3.43 -6.13 -3.78
N SER A 56 2.14 -6.02 -3.53
CA SER A 56 1.48 -6.67 -2.40
C SER A 56 0.76 -7.94 -2.86
N PRO A 57 0.69 -8.98 -2.01
CA PRO A 57 -0.20 -10.09 -2.29
C PRO A 57 -1.65 -9.61 -2.30
N LYS A 58 -2.52 -10.37 -2.96
CA LYS A 58 -3.95 -10.17 -2.83
C LYS A 58 -4.45 -10.93 -1.60
N TYR A 59 -4.88 -10.19 -0.59
CA TYR A 59 -5.49 -10.79 0.60
C TYR A 59 -6.91 -11.27 0.32
N ILE A 60 -7.22 -12.47 0.80
CA ILE A 60 -8.52 -13.11 0.67
C ILE A 60 -9.16 -13.13 2.06
N TYR A 61 -10.39 -12.63 2.14
CA TYR A 61 -11.19 -12.54 3.37
C TYR A 61 -12.34 -13.53 3.29
N SER A 62 -12.85 -13.95 4.45
CA SER A 62 -14.02 -14.84 4.49
C SER A 62 -15.29 -14.04 4.14
N ASP A 63 -16.22 -14.66 3.40
CA ASP A 63 -17.52 -14.04 3.09
C ASP A 63 -18.32 -13.71 4.35
N HIS A 64 -18.16 -14.53 5.40
CA HIS A 64 -18.77 -14.31 6.70
C HIS A 64 -18.30 -12.98 7.32
N ASP A 65 -17.00 -12.73 7.37
CA ASP A 65 -16.46 -11.53 8.01
C ASP A 65 -16.75 -10.29 7.16
N LEU A 66 -16.69 -10.41 5.83
CA LEU A 66 -17.10 -9.32 4.93
C LEU A 66 -18.58 -8.97 5.09
N ALA A 67 -19.46 -9.95 5.33
CA ALA A 67 -20.87 -9.70 5.59
C ALA A 67 -21.11 -8.98 6.94
N GLN A 68 -20.20 -9.13 7.89
CA GLN A 68 -20.24 -8.46 9.20
C GLN A 68 -19.50 -7.11 9.23
N TRP A 69 -18.81 -6.75 8.14
CA TRP A 69 -18.07 -5.50 8.00
C TRP A 69 -18.50 -4.77 6.73
N ARG A 70 -19.71 -4.19 6.75
CA ARG A 70 -20.29 -3.56 5.56
C ARG A 70 -19.97 -2.07 5.54
N ARG A 71 -19.19 -1.67 4.54
CA ARG A 71 -18.75 -0.28 4.34
C ARG A 71 -19.73 0.46 3.44
N GLU A 72 -20.15 1.64 3.86
CA GLU A 72 -20.95 2.58 3.10
C GLU A 72 -20.18 3.88 3.02
N ARG A 73 -19.60 4.16 1.84
CA ARG A 73 -18.85 5.39 1.58
C ARG A 73 -19.69 6.36 0.75
N VAL A 74 -19.65 7.62 1.14
CA VAL A 74 -20.25 8.75 0.43
C VAL A 74 -19.14 9.71 0.01
N GLU A 75 -19.08 10.01 -1.29
CA GLU A 75 -18.20 11.06 -1.82
C GLU A 75 -18.85 12.42 -1.57
N LEU A 76 -18.06 13.36 -1.07
CA LEU A 76 -18.47 14.71 -0.74
C LEU A 76 -17.94 15.70 -1.79
N ALA A 77 -18.51 16.91 -1.82
CA ALA A 77 -17.97 17.98 -2.64
C ALA A 77 -16.52 18.28 -2.25
N ALA A 78 -15.69 18.61 -3.25
CA ALA A 78 -14.32 19.05 -2.99
C ALA A 78 -14.29 20.27 -2.05
N ASP A 79 -13.21 20.41 -1.29
CA ASP A 79 -13.00 21.59 -0.46
C ASP A 79 -12.50 22.80 -1.29
N ALA A 80 -12.26 23.93 -0.63
CA ALA A 80 -11.80 25.16 -1.27
C ALA A 80 -10.42 25.01 -1.93
N ASP A 81 -9.62 24.04 -1.49
CA ASP A 81 -8.28 23.75 -2.01
C ASP A 81 -8.33 22.68 -3.12
N GLY A 82 -9.53 22.19 -3.46
CA GLY A 82 -9.76 21.19 -4.50
C GLY A 82 -9.50 19.75 -4.06
N ASN A 83 -9.36 19.47 -2.75
CA ASN A 83 -9.20 18.11 -2.27
C ASN A 83 -10.54 17.37 -2.35
N HIS A 84 -10.51 16.13 -2.83
CA HIS A 84 -11.65 15.23 -2.77
C HIS A 84 -11.87 14.80 -1.33
N ARG A 85 -13.13 14.69 -0.92
CA ARG A 85 -13.51 14.34 0.45
C ARG A 85 -14.51 13.21 0.43
N TRP A 86 -14.48 12.40 1.46
CA TRP A 86 -15.40 11.28 1.63
C TRP A 86 -15.68 11.06 3.12
N GLU A 87 -16.84 10.47 3.40
CA GLU A 87 -17.18 9.91 4.70
C GLU A 87 -17.56 8.44 4.52
N GLU A 88 -17.30 7.60 5.50
CA GLU A 88 -17.64 6.19 5.47
C GLU A 88 -18.18 5.72 6.81
N THR A 89 -19.31 5.01 6.74
CA THR A 89 -19.87 4.29 7.89
C THR A 89 -19.66 2.80 7.67
N ILE A 90 -19.12 2.14 8.70
CA ILE A 90 -18.90 0.70 8.72
C ILE A 90 -19.93 0.08 9.65
N HIS A 91 -20.84 -0.68 9.07
CA HIS A 91 -21.91 -1.37 9.80
C HIS A 91 -21.45 -2.76 10.23
N THR A 92 -21.51 -3.00 11.55
CA THR A 92 -21.25 -4.31 12.17
C THR A 92 -22.49 -4.81 12.92
N PRO A 93 -22.58 -6.11 13.27
CA PRO A 93 -23.65 -6.60 14.13
C PRO A 93 -23.69 -5.97 15.53
N GLY A 94 -22.57 -5.41 16.01
CA GLY A 94 -22.47 -4.80 17.35
C GLY A 94 -22.74 -3.30 17.38
N GLY A 95 -22.87 -2.66 16.22
CA GLY A 95 -22.94 -1.19 16.10
C GLY A 95 -22.24 -0.71 14.84
N ALA A 96 -22.09 0.61 14.70
CA ALA A 96 -21.42 1.22 13.55
C ALA A 96 -20.17 1.98 13.98
N LEU A 97 -19.16 1.96 13.11
CA LEU A 97 -18.00 2.86 13.18
C LEU A 97 -18.15 3.91 12.07
N HIS A 98 -17.60 5.09 12.29
CA HIS A 98 -17.61 6.16 11.30
C HIS A 98 -16.23 6.79 11.21
N HIS A 99 -15.81 7.15 9.99
CA HIS A 99 -14.61 7.93 9.73
C HIS A 99 -14.75 8.71 8.43
N ALA A 100 -13.87 9.66 8.22
CA ALA A 100 -13.88 10.51 7.06
C ALA A 100 -12.44 10.84 6.66
N GLY A 101 -12.22 11.02 5.37
CA GLY A 101 -10.92 11.36 4.84
C GLY A 101 -10.99 12.22 3.60
N ALA A 102 -9.80 12.54 3.11
CA ALA A 102 -9.62 13.32 1.91
C ALA A 102 -8.44 12.80 1.11
N TRP A 103 -8.41 13.16 -0.17
CA TRP A 103 -7.30 12.85 -1.04
C TRP A 103 -7.15 13.89 -2.15
N ASN A 104 -5.94 14.00 -2.65
CA ASN A 104 -5.61 14.76 -3.84
C ASN A 104 -4.66 13.95 -4.74
N GLU A 105 -4.15 14.56 -5.79
CA GLU A 105 -3.26 13.88 -6.74
C GLU A 105 -1.92 13.41 -6.14
N ILE A 106 -1.54 13.94 -4.97
CA ILE A 106 -0.28 13.62 -4.30
C ILE A 106 -0.48 12.47 -3.30
N THR A 107 -1.50 12.56 -2.45
CA THR A 107 -1.70 11.64 -1.32
C THR A 107 -3.14 11.64 -0.77
N ALA A 108 -3.41 10.74 0.17
CA ALA A 108 -4.66 10.63 0.92
C ALA A 108 -4.41 10.66 2.44
N TRP A 109 -5.38 11.13 3.21
CA TRP A 109 -5.31 11.24 4.67
C TRP A 109 -6.68 11.10 5.33
N GLU A 110 -6.69 10.69 6.60
CA GLU A 110 -7.88 10.73 7.45
C GLU A 110 -8.08 12.14 8.00
N VAL A 111 -9.33 12.61 8.03
CA VAL A 111 -9.74 13.86 8.70
C VAL A 111 -10.55 13.58 9.97
N GLU A 112 -11.05 12.35 10.12
CA GLU A 112 -11.72 11.87 11.33
C GLU A 112 -11.26 10.43 11.62
N ASP A 113 -10.79 10.18 12.84
CA ASP A 113 -10.30 8.85 13.24
C ASP A 113 -11.42 7.80 13.30
N LEU A 114 -11.14 6.57 12.85
CA LEU A 114 -12.10 5.46 12.95
C LEU A 114 -12.42 5.04 14.39
N ILE A 115 -11.40 5.07 15.27
CA ILE A 115 -11.50 4.62 16.66
C ILE A 115 -11.40 5.83 17.57
N LYS A 116 -12.53 6.25 18.16
CA LYS A 116 -12.60 7.45 19.01
C LYS A 116 -12.74 7.09 20.49
N THR A 117 -13.32 5.91 20.74
CA THR A 117 -13.63 5.42 22.09
C THR A 117 -13.18 3.97 22.27
N PRO A 118 -13.07 3.50 23.53
CA PRO A 118 -12.84 2.08 23.80
C PRO A 118 -13.92 1.14 23.25
N ASP A 119 -15.17 1.61 23.12
CA ASP A 119 -16.25 0.82 22.53
C ASP A 119 -16.06 0.65 21.02
N ASP A 120 -15.61 1.70 20.33
CA ASP A 120 -15.24 1.61 18.91
C ASP A 120 -14.13 0.58 18.70
N PHE A 121 -13.12 0.58 19.58
CA PHE A 121 -12.05 -0.41 19.52
C PHE A 121 -12.58 -1.84 19.73
N ARG A 122 -13.52 -2.06 20.64
CA ARG A 122 -14.15 -3.39 20.83
C ARG A 122 -14.93 -3.85 19.61
N LEU A 123 -15.61 -2.93 18.90
CA LEU A 123 -16.26 -3.25 17.63
C LEU A 123 -15.23 -3.62 16.56
N TRP A 124 -14.18 -2.80 16.43
CA TRP A 124 -13.10 -3.04 15.48
C TRP A 124 -12.38 -4.37 15.74
N GLU A 125 -11.94 -4.62 16.98
CA GLU A 125 -11.24 -5.85 17.37
C GLU A 125 -12.07 -7.09 17.08
N LYS A 126 -13.38 -7.02 17.30
CA LYS A 126 -14.29 -8.15 17.13
C LYS A 126 -14.68 -8.41 15.67
N TYR A 127 -14.85 -7.36 14.87
CA TYR A 127 -15.48 -7.47 13.55
C TYR A 127 -14.55 -7.10 12.38
N CYS A 128 -13.40 -6.45 12.60
CA CYS A 128 -12.48 -6.09 11.52
C CYS A 128 -12.01 -7.35 10.79
N PRO A 129 -12.25 -7.47 9.46
CA PRO A 129 -11.87 -8.66 8.72
C PRO A 129 -10.36 -8.89 8.76
N VAL A 130 -9.99 -10.13 9.08
CA VAL A 130 -8.61 -10.63 9.00
C VAL A 130 -8.53 -11.58 7.81
N PRO A 131 -7.51 -11.49 6.95
CA PRO A 131 -7.42 -12.34 5.78
C PRO A 131 -7.20 -13.80 6.20
N ILE A 132 -7.93 -14.70 5.55
CA ILE A 132 -7.83 -16.14 5.74
C ILE A 132 -6.79 -16.78 4.81
N ALA A 133 -6.39 -16.07 3.75
CA ALA A 133 -5.35 -16.48 2.83
C ALA A 133 -4.74 -15.26 2.11
N ALA A 134 -3.59 -15.49 1.47
CA ALA A 134 -2.94 -14.53 0.59
C ALA A 134 -2.65 -15.20 -0.76
N ASP A 135 -3.08 -14.58 -1.85
CA ASP A 135 -2.75 -14.98 -3.21
C ASP A 135 -1.48 -14.23 -3.65
N PHE A 136 -0.42 -15.01 -3.86
CA PHE A 136 0.90 -14.53 -4.27
C PHE A 136 1.09 -14.46 -5.79
N THR A 137 0.06 -14.77 -6.59
CA THR A 137 0.14 -14.71 -8.06
C THR A 137 0.65 -13.37 -8.58
N PRO A 138 0.16 -12.20 -8.10
CA PRO A 138 0.67 -10.91 -8.56
C PRO A 138 2.17 -10.70 -8.27
N ILE A 139 2.65 -11.22 -7.14
CA ILE A 139 4.07 -11.15 -6.78
C ILE A 139 4.90 -12.04 -7.71
N GLN A 140 4.40 -13.25 -8.00
CA GLN A 140 5.09 -14.19 -8.86
C GLN A 140 5.21 -13.66 -10.30
N GLU A 141 4.13 -13.12 -10.85
CA GLU A 141 4.13 -12.52 -12.20
C GLU A 141 5.15 -11.37 -12.32
N VAL A 142 5.18 -10.48 -11.32
CA VAL A 142 6.13 -9.35 -11.32
C VAL A 142 7.56 -9.83 -11.09
N LYS A 143 7.76 -10.83 -10.23
CA LYS A 143 9.08 -11.45 -10.02
C LYS A 143 9.61 -12.08 -11.31
N ASP A 144 8.76 -12.75 -12.07
CA ASP A 144 9.15 -13.37 -13.35
C ASP A 144 9.49 -12.32 -14.41
N ARG A 145 8.76 -11.19 -14.45
CA ARG A 145 9.12 -10.02 -15.29
C ARG A 145 10.41 -9.34 -14.85
N LEU A 146 10.67 -9.29 -13.54
CA LEU A 146 11.84 -8.61 -12.97
C LEU A 146 13.12 -9.41 -13.23
N GLY A 147 13.08 -10.73 -13.07
CA GLY A 147 14.26 -11.59 -13.16
C GLY A 147 15.34 -11.16 -12.17
N ASP A 148 16.59 -11.08 -12.63
CA ASP A 148 17.74 -10.66 -11.81
C ASP A 148 17.98 -9.14 -11.80
N ARG A 149 17.04 -8.35 -12.32
CA ARG A 149 17.14 -6.88 -12.36
C ARG A 149 16.88 -6.21 -11.02
N GLY A 150 16.48 -6.95 -9.99
CA GLY A 150 16.34 -6.42 -8.63
C GLY A 150 15.55 -7.31 -7.68
N ILE A 151 14.83 -6.68 -6.75
CA ILE A 151 14.00 -7.36 -5.74
C ILE A 151 12.55 -6.90 -5.79
N ILE A 152 11.65 -7.79 -5.34
CA ILE A 152 10.28 -7.42 -5.00
C ILE A 152 10.25 -6.92 -3.56
N ARG A 153 9.59 -5.78 -3.36
CA ARG A 153 9.30 -5.23 -2.04
C ARG A 153 7.81 -5.32 -1.79
N SER A 154 7.43 -5.75 -0.60
CA SER A 154 6.04 -5.86 -0.18
C SER A 154 5.91 -5.30 1.24
N HIS A 155 4.69 -5.17 1.72
CA HIS A 155 4.42 -4.84 3.13
C HIS A 155 3.72 -6.02 3.81
N PRO A 156 3.97 -6.27 5.11
CA PRO A 156 3.23 -7.27 5.84
C PRO A 156 1.74 -6.86 5.96
N PHE A 157 0.88 -7.85 6.19
CA PHE A 157 -0.46 -7.56 6.72
C PHE A 157 -0.32 -7.25 8.21
N SER A 158 -0.64 -6.02 8.61
CA SER A 158 -0.65 -5.62 10.01
C SER A 158 -1.52 -4.37 10.20
N PRO A 159 -2.24 -4.22 11.33
CA PRO A 159 -2.96 -3.00 11.69
C PRO A 159 -2.04 -1.82 12.06
N GLY A 160 -0.73 -2.00 12.00
CA GLY A 160 0.24 -0.91 12.06
C GLY A 160 1.04 -0.84 10.76
N GLN A 161 1.35 0.39 10.32
CA GLN A 161 2.40 0.57 9.32
C GLN A 161 3.73 0.22 10.01
N GLY A 162 4.17 -1.02 9.84
CA GLY A 162 5.58 -1.35 9.99
C GLY A 162 6.34 -0.66 8.87
N SER A 163 6.52 0.66 8.96
CA SER A 163 7.63 1.28 8.26
C SER A 163 8.89 0.54 8.70
N PRO A 164 9.72 0.03 7.78
CA PRO A 164 11.07 -0.37 8.14
C PRO A 164 11.84 0.83 8.71
#